data_AF-A0A2M7KVP5-F1
#
_entry.id   AF-A0A2M7KVP5-F1
#
_cell.length_a   1.000
_cell.length_b   1.000
_cell.length_c   1.000
_cell.angle_alpha   90.00
_cell.angle_beta   90.00
_cell.angle_gamma   90.00
#
_symmetry.space_group_name_H-M   'P 1'
#
loop_
_entity.id
_entity.type
_entity.pdbx_description
1 polymer ?
#
loop_
_entity_poly.entity_id
_entity_poly.type
_entity_poly.pdbx_seq_one_letter_code
_entity_poly.pdbx_strand_id
1 'polypeptide(L)'
;MTQRVPTNSRIRAHVEGVVQGVGFRPFLHQLATRHGLAGWVLNATDGVTLEVEGPAERVAVFLRDLPLQKPRAAVIDEFSTETVAPLGEREFRIRASVARDGEFVLVSPDLCVCELCLAETADPHNRRYRYPFTNCTDCGPRFTLIQDLPYDRPRTTMAPFTMCADCLHEYEDPADRRYHAQPNACPVCG
;
A
#
# COMPACT_ATOMS: atom_id res chain seq x y z
N MET A 1 -41.21 13.41 -4.87
CA MET A 1 -39.75 13.52 -5.03
C MET A 1 -39.15 12.13 -4.85
N THR A 2 -38.96 11.40 -5.93
CA THR A 2 -38.33 10.08 -5.93
C THR A 2 -36.84 10.25 -5.65
N GLN A 3 -36.42 9.98 -4.41
CA GLN A 3 -35.00 9.79 -4.10
C GLN A 3 -34.52 8.60 -4.93
N ARG A 4 -33.70 8.85 -5.95
CA ARG A 4 -32.92 7.79 -6.60
C ARG A 4 -32.07 7.17 -5.50
N VAL A 5 -32.35 5.92 -5.13
CA VAL A 5 -31.39 5.10 -4.40
C VAL A 5 -30.14 5.07 -5.29
N PRO A 6 -28.98 5.60 -4.85
CA PRO A 6 -27.78 5.48 -5.65
C PRO A 6 -27.50 4.00 -5.81
N THR A 7 -27.44 3.53 -7.06
CA THR A 7 -27.07 2.15 -7.36
C THR A 7 -25.63 1.98 -6.90
N ASN A 8 -25.42 1.28 -5.79
CA ASN A 8 -24.08 0.90 -5.36
C ASN A 8 -23.48 0.01 -6.45
N SER A 9 -22.26 0.34 -6.84
CA SER A 9 -21.43 -0.46 -7.73
C SER A 9 -20.28 -1.02 -6.94
N ARG A 10 -19.93 -2.27 -7.22
CA ARG A 10 -18.73 -2.92 -6.70
C ARG A 10 -17.88 -3.38 -7.87
N ILE A 11 -16.63 -2.94 -7.87
CA ILE A 11 -15.66 -3.28 -8.89
C ILE A 11 -14.53 -4.06 -8.24
N ARG A 12 -14.18 -5.20 -8.82
CA ARG A 12 -12.89 -5.83 -8.60
C ARG A 12 -11.92 -5.31 -9.65
N ALA A 13 -10.74 -4.95 -9.21
CA ALA A 13 -9.66 -4.47 -10.03
C ALA A 13 -8.41 -5.31 -9.78
N HIS A 14 -7.66 -5.55 -10.86
CA HIS A 14 -6.35 -6.17 -10.81
C HIS A 14 -5.33 -5.25 -11.48
N VAL A 15 -4.20 -5.04 -10.81
CA VAL A 15 -3.14 -4.12 -11.24
C VAL A 15 -1.82 -4.87 -11.29
N GLU A 16 -1.19 -4.85 -12.47
CA GLU A 16 0.08 -5.51 -12.73
C GLU A 16 1.19 -4.48 -13.00
N GLY A 17 2.43 -4.91 -12.81
CA GLY A 17 3.64 -4.10 -12.98
C GLY A 17 4.44 -3.94 -11.69
N VAL A 18 5.19 -2.84 -11.57
CA VAL A 18 5.93 -2.48 -10.35
C VAL A 18 4.98 -1.83 -9.35
N VAL A 19 4.13 -2.65 -8.71
CA VAL A 19 3.07 -2.17 -7.79
C VAL A 19 3.24 -2.70 -6.36
N GLN A 20 4.28 -3.48 -6.10
CA GLN A 20 4.62 -3.97 -4.76
C GLN A 20 5.91 -3.34 -4.26
N GLY A 21 6.00 -3.12 -2.94
CA GLY A 21 7.12 -2.40 -2.34
C GLY A 21 7.14 -0.90 -2.61
N VAL A 22 6.09 -0.32 -3.18
CA VAL A 22 6.08 1.10 -3.60
C VAL A 22 5.04 1.95 -2.87
N GLY A 23 4.54 1.49 -1.72
CA GLY A 23 3.48 2.19 -0.98
C GLY A 23 2.10 2.11 -1.64
N PHE A 24 1.86 1.12 -2.52
CA PHE A 24 0.61 1.03 -3.28
C PHE A 24 -0.62 0.72 -2.43
N ARG A 25 -0.53 -0.25 -1.50
CA ARG A 25 -1.62 -0.58 -0.55
C ARG A 25 -2.06 0.61 0.31
N PRO A 26 -1.16 1.34 1.01
CA PRO A 26 -1.55 2.52 1.77
C PRO A 26 -2.10 3.64 0.88
N PHE A 27 -1.55 3.84 -0.32
CA PHE A 27 -2.11 4.76 -1.31
C PHE A 27 -3.57 4.42 -1.68
N LEU A 28 -3.85 3.15 -2.03
CA LEU A 28 -5.20 2.72 -2.41
C LEU A 28 -6.18 2.86 -1.25
N HIS A 29 -5.74 2.55 -0.03
CA HIS A 29 -6.54 2.76 1.18
C HIS A 29 -6.91 4.24 1.38
N GLN A 30 -5.93 5.15 1.28
CA GLN A 30 -6.17 6.58 1.40
C GLN A 30 -7.06 7.10 0.26
N LEU A 31 -6.82 6.66 -0.97
CA LEU A 31 -7.62 7.05 -2.13
C LEU A 31 -9.08 6.62 -1.96
N ALA A 32 -9.33 5.36 -1.62
CA ALA A 32 -10.68 4.84 -1.40
C ALA A 32 -11.40 5.58 -0.27
N THR A 33 -10.69 5.84 0.83
CA THR A 33 -11.22 6.61 1.98
C THR A 33 -11.61 8.04 1.58
N ARG A 34 -10.78 8.75 0.80
CA ARG A 34 -11.10 10.10 0.29
C ARG A 34 -12.33 10.13 -0.61
N HIS A 35 -12.57 9.06 -1.37
CA HIS A 35 -13.79 8.92 -2.17
C HIS A 35 -14.97 8.34 -1.37
N GLY A 36 -14.79 8.03 -0.08
CA GLY A 36 -15.83 7.42 0.76
C GLY A 36 -16.32 6.09 0.21
N LEU A 37 -15.38 5.27 -0.29
CA LEU A 37 -15.61 3.92 -0.81
C LEU A 37 -15.21 2.89 0.24
N ALA A 38 -15.92 1.76 0.25
CA ALA A 38 -15.59 0.60 1.05
C ALA A 38 -14.89 -0.47 0.19
N GLY A 39 -14.37 -1.52 0.82
CA GLY A 39 -13.78 -2.66 0.13
C GLY A 39 -12.42 -3.06 0.70
N TRP A 40 -11.49 -3.47 -0.16
CA TRP A 40 -10.20 -3.95 0.30
C TRP A 40 -9.11 -3.95 -0.77
N VAL A 41 -7.86 -4.09 -0.34
CA VAL A 41 -6.69 -4.32 -1.20
C VAL A 41 -5.77 -5.38 -0.59
N LEU A 42 -5.13 -6.21 -1.43
CA LEU A 42 -4.06 -7.13 -1.02
C LEU A 42 -2.97 -7.25 -2.11
N ASN A 43 -1.78 -7.66 -1.70
CA ASN A 43 -0.74 -8.09 -2.64
C ASN A 43 -0.95 -9.58 -2.95
N ALA A 44 -0.81 -9.93 -4.23
CA ALA A 44 -0.80 -11.30 -4.71
C ALA A 44 0.48 -11.58 -5.52
N THR A 45 0.72 -12.81 -5.95
CA THR A 45 1.93 -13.17 -6.74
C THR A 45 1.91 -12.64 -8.16
N ASP A 46 0.73 -12.32 -8.69
CA ASP A 46 0.45 -11.70 -10.00
C ASP A 46 0.40 -10.16 -9.95
N GLY A 47 0.23 -9.54 -8.79
CA GLY A 47 0.12 -8.08 -8.73
C GLY A 47 -0.58 -7.57 -7.47
N VAL A 48 -1.42 -6.56 -7.63
CA VAL A 48 -2.28 -6.03 -6.57
C VAL A 48 -3.73 -6.23 -6.97
N THR A 49 -4.50 -6.88 -6.11
CA THR A 49 -5.95 -7.02 -6.29
C THR A 49 -6.67 -6.14 -5.28
N LEU A 50 -7.69 -5.43 -5.74
CA LEU A 50 -8.56 -4.63 -4.89
C LEU A 50 -10.02 -4.78 -5.28
N GLU A 51 -10.90 -4.55 -4.31
CA GLU A 51 -12.32 -4.33 -4.54
C GLU A 51 -12.72 -2.99 -3.94
N VAL A 52 -13.52 -2.22 -4.69
CA VAL A 52 -14.12 -0.98 -4.20
C VAL A 52 -15.62 -1.03 -4.39
N GLU A 53 -16.36 -0.61 -3.35
CA GLU A 53 -17.81 -0.54 -3.33
C GLU A 53 -18.28 0.85 -2.91
N GLY A 54 -19.30 1.37 -3.60
CA GLY A 54 -19.98 2.60 -3.22
C GLY A 54 -20.84 3.15 -4.36
N PRO A 55 -21.24 4.43 -4.29
CA PRO A 55 -21.98 5.07 -5.37
C PRO A 55 -21.18 5.00 -6.69
N ALA A 56 -21.85 4.60 -7.77
CA ALA A 56 -21.19 4.31 -9.06
C ALA A 56 -20.33 5.48 -9.58
N GLU A 57 -20.77 6.73 -9.35
CA GLU A 57 -20.01 7.92 -9.72
C GLU A 57 -18.69 8.06 -8.95
N ARG A 58 -18.66 7.66 -7.68
CA ARG A 58 -17.45 7.71 -6.85
C ARG A 58 -16.48 6.60 -7.21
N VAL A 59 -17.00 5.42 -7.52
CA VAL A 59 -16.19 4.31 -8.05
C VAL A 59 -15.55 4.69 -9.37
N ALA A 60 -16.29 5.29 -10.31
CA ALA A 60 -15.75 5.75 -11.59
C ALA A 60 -14.64 6.81 -11.41
N VAL A 61 -14.85 7.75 -10.50
CA VAL A 61 -13.83 8.77 -10.14
C VAL A 61 -12.58 8.11 -9.55
N PHE A 62 -12.73 7.17 -8.61
CA PHE A 62 -11.61 6.44 -8.02
C PHE A 62 -10.77 5.71 -9.08
N LEU A 63 -11.41 4.98 -10.00
CA LEU A 63 -10.72 4.21 -11.05
C LEU A 63 -9.95 5.13 -12.01
N ARG A 64 -10.47 6.33 -12.28
CA ARG A 64 -9.77 7.35 -13.08
C ARG A 64 -8.58 7.95 -12.32
N ASP A 65 -8.75 8.24 -11.04
CA ASP A 65 -7.75 8.95 -10.23
C ASP A 65 -6.59 8.03 -9.82
N LEU A 66 -6.82 6.73 -9.68
CA LEU A 66 -5.82 5.72 -9.31
C LEU A 66 -4.54 5.78 -10.17
N PRO A 67 -4.58 5.64 -11.50
CA PRO A 67 -3.37 5.67 -12.32
C PRO A 67 -2.69 7.05 -12.35
N LEU A 68 -3.45 8.13 -12.13
CA LEU A 68 -2.96 9.51 -12.16
C LEU A 68 -2.24 9.92 -10.87
N GLN A 69 -2.70 9.40 -9.73
CA GLN A 69 -2.20 9.78 -8.40
C GLN A 69 -1.31 8.72 -7.75
N LYS A 70 -1.03 7.60 -8.46
CA LYS A 70 -0.21 6.49 -7.95
C LYS A 70 1.12 6.97 -7.36
N PRO A 71 1.70 6.22 -6.41
CA PRO A 71 3.04 6.50 -5.89
C PRO A 71 4.06 6.66 -7.02
N ARG A 72 5.02 7.56 -6.85
CA ARG A 72 6.01 7.89 -7.89
C ARG A 72 6.82 6.66 -8.34
N ALA A 73 7.13 5.77 -7.40
CA ALA A 73 7.87 4.54 -7.66
C ALA A 73 7.02 3.43 -8.32
N ALA A 74 5.69 3.59 -8.36
CA ALA A 74 4.81 2.60 -8.95
C ALA A 74 4.79 2.72 -10.48
N VAL A 75 4.85 1.59 -11.18
CA VAL A 75 4.64 1.50 -12.63
C VAL A 75 3.49 0.51 -12.85
N ILE A 76 2.44 0.96 -13.53
CA ILE A 76 1.28 0.14 -13.87
C ILE A 76 1.44 -0.25 -15.33
N ASP A 77 1.58 -1.56 -15.59
CA ASP A 77 1.69 -2.11 -16.94
C ASP A 77 0.30 -2.54 -17.46
N GLU A 78 -0.47 -3.22 -16.60
CA GLU A 78 -1.85 -3.61 -16.89
C GLU A 78 -2.79 -3.22 -15.74
N PHE A 79 -4.00 -2.79 -16.09
CA PHE A 79 -5.06 -2.46 -15.14
C PHE A 79 -6.41 -2.96 -15.68
N SER A 80 -6.89 -4.06 -15.12
CA SER A 80 -8.16 -4.68 -15.51
C SER A 80 -9.22 -4.49 -14.42
N THR A 81 -10.48 -4.42 -14.84
CA THR A 81 -11.61 -4.22 -13.93
C THR A 81 -12.78 -5.11 -14.33
N GLU A 82 -13.50 -5.64 -13.34
CA GLU A 82 -14.74 -6.37 -13.52
C GLU A 82 -15.80 -5.90 -12.52
N THR A 83 -17.07 -5.91 -12.91
CA THR A 83 -18.18 -5.64 -12.00
C THR A 83 -18.52 -6.89 -11.22
N VAL A 84 -18.64 -6.77 -9.90
CA VAL A 84 -19.01 -7.85 -8.99
C VAL A 84 -20.23 -7.46 -8.15
N ALA A 85 -20.88 -8.45 -7.53
CA ALA A 85 -22.05 -8.20 -6.70
C ALA A 85 -21.68 -7.33 -5.46
N PRO A 86 -22.43 -6.24 -5.19
CA PRO A 86 -22.29 -5.46 -3.96
C PRO A 86 -22.49 -6.33 -2.70
N LEU A 87 -21.66 -6.12 -1.68
CA LEU A 87 -21.77 -6.80 -0.38
C LEU A 87 -22.28 -5.87 0.73
N GLY A 88 -22.32 -4.56 0.51
CA GLY A 88 -22.66 -3.58 1.53
C GLY A 88 -21.53 -3.32 2.54
N GLU A 89 -20.27 -3.53 2.14
CA GLU A 89 -19.12 -3.17 2.96
C GLU A 89 -19.16 -1.67 3.28
N ARG A 90 -18.66 -1.28 4.47
CA ARG A 90 -18.71 0.11 4.96
C ARG A 90 -17.35 0.76 5.14
N GLU A 91 -16.30 -0.04 5.08
CA GLU A 91 -14.92 0.38 5.33
C GLU A 91 -14.01 -0.20 4.26
N PHE A 92 -12.92 0.50 3.97
CA PHE A 92 -11.86 -0.01 3.11
C PHE A 92 -10.73 -0.56 3.97
N ARG A 93 -10.20 -1.74 3.66
CA ARG A 93 -9.18 -2.41 4.50
C ARG A 93 -8.02 -2.99 3.69
N ILE A 94 -6.82 -2.93 4.24
CA ILE A 94 -5.68 -3.67 3.69
C ILE A 94 -5.76 -5.11 4.23
N ARG A 95 -5.91 -6.09 3.34
CA ARG A 95 -6.00 -7.52 3.70
C ARG A 95 -4.62 -8.17 3.64
N ALA A 96 -4.51 -9.33 4.28
CA ALA A 96 -3.32 -10.18 4.20
C ALA A 96 -3.05 -10.60 2.75
N SER A 97 -1.78 -10.64 2.39
CA SER A 97 -1.34 -11.02 1.06
C SER A 97 -1.58 -12.50 0.78
N VAL A 98 -1.79 -12.84 -0.50
CA VAL A 98 -2.12 -14.21 -0.94
C VAL A 98 -1.07 -14.67 -1.94
N ALA A 99 -0.39 -15.78 -1.65
CA ALA A 99 0.52 -16.39 -2.62
C ALA A 99 -0.23 -17.37 -3.52
N ARG A 100 0.07 -17.36 -4.82
CA ARG A 100 -0.34 -18.38 -5.79
C ARG A 100 0.88 -18.91 -6.53
N ASP A 101 0.90 -20.22 -6.77
CA ASP A 101 2.03 -20.86 -7.42
C ASP A 101 2.08 -20.52 -8.92
N GLY A 102 3.27 -20.23 -9.43
CA GLY A 102 3.54 -20.07 -10.87
C GLY A 102 3.35 -18.66 -11.44
N GLU A 103 2.99 -17.67 -10.62
CA GLU A 103 2.89 -16.27 -11.01
C GLU A 103 4.08 -15.45 -10.51
N PHE A 104 4.45 -14.41 -11.25
CA PHE A 104 5.56 -13.53 -10.91
C PHE A 104 5.13 -12.07 -11.06
N VAL A 105 5.54 -11.23 -10.10
CA VAL A 105 5.34 -9.78 -10.15
C VAL A 105 6.69 -9.06 -10.21
N LEU A 106 6.74 -7.94 -10.92
CA LEU A 106 7.93 -7.12 -11.01
C LEU A 106 8.26 -6.48 -9.65
N VAL A 107 9.51 -6.60 -9.25
CA VAL A 107 10.02 -6.05 -7.99
C VAL A 107 10.60 -4.66 -8.24
N SER A 108 10.23 -3.70 -7.38
CA SER A 108 10.78 -2.36 -7.42
C SER A 108 12.29 -2.35 -7.13
N PRO A 109 13.10 -1.56 -7.86
CA PRO A 109 14.50 -1.38 -7.52
C PRO A 109 14.66 -0.69 -6.15
N ASP A 110 15.87 -0.73 -5.60
CA ASP A 110 16.18 0.04 -4.40
C ASP A 110 16.12 1.55 -4.69
N LEU A 111 15.65 2.33 -3.70
CA LEU A 111 15.44 3.77 -3.83
C LEU A 111 16.32 4.53 -2.83
N CYS A 112 16.92 5.62 -3.28
CA CYS A 112 17.62 6.57 -2.40
C CYS A 112 16.68 7.12 -1.32
N VAL A 113 17.24 7.48 -0.16
CA VAL A 113 16.48 8.12 0.93
C VAL A 113 15.74 9.37 0.43
N CYS A 114 14.47 9.51 0.81
CA CYS A 114 13.68 10.69 0.46
C CYS A 114 14.01 11.87 1.37
N GLU A 115 13.69 13.09 0.93
CA GLU A 115 13.95 14.34 1.66
C GLU A 115 13.34 14.35 3.06
N LEU A 116 12.14 13.76 3.23
CA LEU A 116 11.46 13.70 4.53
C LEU A 116 12.19 12.78 5.50
N CYS A 117 12.65 11.60 5.05
CA CYS A 117 13.45 10.73 5.90
C CYS A 117 14.84 11.30 6.21
N LEU A 118 15.41 12.08 5.29
CA LEU A 118 16.65 12.80 5.52
C LEU A 118 16.47 13.91 6.57
N ALA A 119 15.34 14.63 6.54
CA ALA A 119 15.01 15.63 7.55
C ALA A 119 14.83 15.00 8.94
N GLU A 120 14.16 13.85 9.03
CA GLU A 120 13.98 13.12 10.29
C GLU A 120 15.31 12.66 10.91
N THR A 121 16.28 12.21 10.10
CA THR A 121 17.59 11.82 10.64
C THR A 121 18.46 12.99 11.02
N ALA A 122 18.18 14.18 10.49
CA ALA A 122 18.86 15.43 10.82
C ALA A 122 18.28 16.13 12.07
N ASP A 123 17.04 15.83 12.47
CA ASP A 123 16.36 16.48 13.60
C ASP A 123 16.70 15.82 14.96
N PRO A 124 17.36 16.52 15.91
CA PRO A 124 17.69 16.00 17.23
C PRO A 124 16.49 15.60 18.10
N HIS A 125 15.29 16.09 17.80
CA HIS A 125 14.07 15.75 18.54
C HIS A 125 13.35 14.54 17.95
N ASN A 126 13.75 14.08 16.77
CA ASN A 126 13.14 12.91 16.15
C ASN A 126 13.72 11.63 16.74
N ARG A 127 12.86 10.64 16.98
CA ARG A 127 13.27 9.32 17.49
C ARG A 127 14.23 8.56 16.55
N ARG A 128 14.30 8.96 15.28
CA ARG A 128 15.23 8.44 14.28
C ARG A 128 16.41 9.38 14.02
N TYR A 129 16.71 10.31 14.92
CA TYR A 129 17.90 11.14 14.82
C TYR A 129 19.16 10.29 14.60
N ARG A 130 19.89 10.55 13.51
CA ARG A 130 21.08 9.80 13.06
C ARG A 130 20.89 8.28 12.87
N TYR A 131 19.65 7.80 12.76
CA TYR A 131 19.39 6.38 12.53
C TYR A 131 19.76 5.99 11.08
N PRO A 132 20.74 5.10 10.86
CA PRO A 132 21.32 4.85 9.53
C PRO A 132 20.39 4.09 8.59
N PHE A 133 19.44 3.32 9.13
CA PHE A 133 18.52 2.49 8.33
C PHE A 133 17.13 3.11 8.18
N THR A 134 17.00 4.44 8.32
CA THR A 134 15.71 5.12 8.13
C THR A 134 15.17 4.88 6.73
N ASN A 135 13.89 4.56 6.63
CA ASN A 135 13.17 4.46 5.37
C ASN A 135 11.66 4.69 5.61
N CYS A 136 10.91 4.73 4.52
CA CYS A 136 9.45 4.81 4.50
C CYS A 136 8.91 4.06 3.27
N THR A 137 7.61 4.17 2.98
CA THR A 137 7.01 3.57 1.77
C THR A 137 7.62 4.09 0.46
N ASP A 138 8.12 5.32 0.46
CA ASP A 138 8.58 6.03 -0.73
C ASP A 138 10.09 5.89 -1.01
N CYS A 139 10.87 5.32 -0.08
CA CYS A 139 12.32 5.22 -0.22
C CYS A 139 12.94 4.03 0.50
N GLY A 140 14.23 3.79 0.27
CA GLY A 140 15.02 2.75 0.91
C GLY A 140 15.08 1.46 0.10
N PRO A 141 15.69 0.41 0.66
CA PRO A 141 15.93 -0.83 -0.07
C PRO A 141 14.63 -1.60 -0.30
N ARG A 142 14.55 -2.28 -1.44
CA ARG A 142 13.42 -3.05 -1.96
C ARG A 142 13.94 -4.38 -2.49
N PHE A 143 14.40 -4.42 -3.74
CA PHE A 143 14.95 -5.61 -4.38
C PHE A 143 15.97 -6.31 -3.50
N THR A 144 16.88 -5.57 -2.85
CA THR A 144 17.91 -6.15 -1.98
C THR A 144 17.40 -6.72 -0.66
N LEU A 145 16.18 -6.37 -0.22
CA LEU A 145 15.56 -6.96 0.98
C LEU A 145 14.64 -8.13 0.68
N ILE A 146 14.06 -8.18 -0.52
CA ILE A 146 12.97 -9.12 -0.83
C ILE A 146 13.54 -10.52 -1.00
N GLN A 147 13.02 -11.46 -0.20
CA GLN A 147 13.38 -12.87 -0.29
C GLN A 147 12.35 -13.65 -1.10
N ASP A 148 11.07 -13.26 -1.02
CA ASP A 148 9.98 -13.90 -1.73
C ASP A 148 8.76 -12.97 -1.86
N LEU A 149 7.79 -13.34 -2.70
CA LEU A 149 6.57 -12.59 -3.00
C LEU A 149 5.33 -13.39 -2.57
N PRO A 150 4.24 -12.73 -2.14
CA PRO A 150 3.98 -11.30 -2.22
C PRO A 150 4.75 -10.47 -1.18
N TYR A 151 5.02 -9.21 -1.50
CA TYR A 151 5.81 -8.30 -0.66
C TYR A 151 5.14 -8.04 0.68
N ASP A 152 5.69 -8.65 1.73
CA ASP A 152 5.42 -8.39 3.13
C ASP A 152 6.66 -8.66 3.99
N ARG A 153 6.75 -8.03 5.16
CA ARG A 153 7.90 -8.10 6.07
C ARG A 153 8.41 -9.53 6.31
N PRO A 154 7.56 -10.56 6.57
CA PRO A 154 8.04 -11.94 6.79
C PRO A 154 8.76 -12.58 5.61
N ARG A 155 8.61 -12.03 4.40
CA ARG A 155 9.27 -12.46 3.16
C ARG A 155 10.40 -11.52 2.74
N THR A 156 11.00 -10.84 3.72
CA THR A 156 12.15 -9.97 3.52
C THR A 156 13.22 -10.27 4.56
N THR A 157 14.43 -9.77 4.34
CA THR A 157 15.50 -9.81 5.35
C THR A 157 15.16 -9.07 6.65
N MET A 158 14.06 -8.30 6.69
CA MET A 158 13.53 -7.67 7.91
C MET A 158 12.69 -8.62 8.78
N ALA A 159 12.41 -9.84 8.33
CA ALA A 159 11.62 -10.83 9.08
C ALA A 159 12.13 -11.11 10.51
N PRO A 160 13.45 -11.21 10.78
CA PRO A 160 13.95 -11.44 12.14
C PRO A 160 13.77 -10.25 13.10
N PHE A 161 13.55 -9.05 12.55
CA PHE A 161 13.46 -7.80 13.30
C PHE A 161 12.00 -7.52 13.64
N THR A 162 11.56 -7.86 14.85
CA THR A 162 10.17 -7.60 15.28
C THR A 162 9.98 -6.12 15.59
N MET A 163 8.97 -5.46 15.01
CA MET A 163 8.70 -4.04 15.27
C MET A 163 8.43 -3.80 16.76
N CYS A 164 9.04 -2.78 17.35
CA CYS A 164 8.63 -2.29 18.67
C CYS A 164 7.23 -1.65 18.61
N ALA A 165 6.61 -1.42 19.77
CA ALA A 165 5.26 -0.84 19.87
C ALA A 165 5.14 0.49 19.09
N ASP A 166 6.18 1.32 19.17
CA ASP A 166 6.27 2.61 18.49
C ASP A 166 6.32 2.50 16.95
N CYS A 167 7.01 1.48 16.41
CA CYS A 167 7.05 1.24 14.97
C CYS A 167 5.78 0.54 14.48
N LEU A 168 5.19 -0.32 15.31
CA LEU A 168 3.92 -0.96 15.01
C LEU A 168 2.78 0.07 14.94
N HIS A 169 2.75 1.03 15.86
CA HIS A 169 1.78 2.11 15.84
C HIS A 169 1.82 2.91 14.53
N GLU A 170 3.00 3.35 14.09
CA GLU A 170 3.16 4.02 12.80
C GLU A 170 2.81 3.12 11.60
N TYR A 171 3.04 1.82 11.72
CA TYR A 171 2.73 0.86 10.66
C TYR A 171 1.21 0.69 10.49
N GLU A 172 0.45 0.77 11.59
CA GLU A 172 -1.00 0.57 11.63
C GLU A 172 -1.80 1.88 11.47
N ASP A 173 -1.21 3.05 11.74
CA ASP A 173 -1.88 4.35 11.62
C ASP A 173 -1.97 4.84 10.16
N PRO A 174 -3.18 4.92 9.55
CA PRO A 174 -3.35 5.41 8.18
C PRO A 174 -2.92 6.85 7.94
N ALA A 175 -2.77 7.65 8.99
CA ALA A 175 -2.30 9.03 8.93
C ALA A 175 -0.76 9.13 8.96
N ASP A 176 -0.05 8.07 9.37
CA ASP A 176 1.41 8.07 9.40
C ASP A 176 2.00 7.77 8.01
N ARG A 177 3.11 8.42 7.69
CA ARG A 177 3.86 8.20 6.44
C ARG A 177 4.48 6.79 6.34
N ARG A 178 4.57 6.07 7.45
CA ARG A 178 5.05 4.69 7.54
C ARG A 178 3.91 3.67 7.61
N TYR A 179 2.68 4.10 7.38
CA TYR A 179 1.53 3.20 7.23
C TYR A 179 1.85 2.08 6.22
N HIS A 180 1.84 0.84 6.67
CA HIS A 180 2.22 -0.34 5.90
C HIS A 180 3.64 -0.35 5.28
N ALA A 181 4.58 0.45 5.80
CA ALA A 181 5.99 0.38 5.42
C ALA A 181 6.63 -0.93 5.95
N GLN A 182 6.74 -1.93 5.09
CA GLN A 182 7.28 -3.25 5.45
C GLN A 182 8.69 -3.21 6.09
N PRO A 183 9.62 -2.34 5.65
CA PRO A 183 10.94 -2.24 6.26
C PRO A 183 11.01 -1.21 7.40
N ASN A 184 9.86 -0.78 7.96
CA ASN A 184 9.84 0.15 9.08
C ASN A 184 10.65 -0.40 10.26
N ALA A 185 11.51 0.44 10.82
CA ALA A 185 12.32 0.16 11.98
C ALA A 185 12.81 1.46 12.65
N CYS A 186 13.44 1.31 13.80
CA CYS A 186 14.07 2.37 14.57
C CYS A 186 15.28 1.79 15.35
N PRO A 187 16.08 2.61 16.07
CA PRO A 187 17.23 2.13 16.83
C PRO A 187 16.95 1.02 17.87
N VAL A 188 15.69 0.81 18.25
CA VAL A 188 15.27 -0.22 19.22
C VAL A 188 15.04 -1.58 18.55
N CYS A 189 14.57 -1.60 17.31
CA CYS A 189 14.02 -2.81 16.69
C CYS A 189 14.56 -3.12 15.29
N GLY A 190 15.54 -2.37 14.80
CA GLY A 190 16.18 -2.57 13.50
C GLY A 190 17.70 -2.66 13.57
#